data_AF-A9HQH4-F1
#
_entry.id   AF-A9HQH4-F1
#
_cell.length_a   1.000
_cell.length_b   1.000
_cell.length_c   1.000
_cell.angle_alpha   90.00
_cell.angle_beta   90.00
_cell.angle_gamma   90.00
#
_symmetry.space_group_name_H-M   'P 1'
#
loop_
_entity.id
_entity.type
_entity.pdbx_description
1 polymer ?
#
loop_
_entity_poly.entity_id
_entity_poly.type
_entity_poly.pdbx_seq_one_letter_code
_entity_poly.pdbx_strand_id
1 'polypeptide(L)'
;MACVARFGRLLAGQTPGPLPSTLRLSPQQKLRQVRMLCIAEGRRTGVTVRRIAAGLYGAHTLRLSNREWHASSWHRAFYRDLKDASFYLNGGHIALLQGLKQGGDILAA
;
A
#
# COMPACT_ATOMS: atom_id res chain seq x y z
N MET A 1 3.53 -14.37 15.70
CA MET A 1 4.82 -14.12 16.41
C MET A 1 6.05 -14.17 15.52
N ALA A 2 6.11 -15.00 14.46
CA ALA A 2 7.31 -15.14 13.61
C ALA A 2 7.85 -13.80 13.06
N CYS A 3 6.98 -12.86 12.73
CA CYS A 3 7.35 -11.60 12.08
C CYS A 3 7.93 -10.58 13.06
N VAL A 4 7.40 -10.55 14.29
CA VAL A 4 7.97 -9.78 15.40
C VAL A 4 9.36 -10.31 15.74
N ALA A 5 9.53 -11.64 15.78
CA ALA A 5 10.85 -12.25 15.99
C ALA A 5 11.84 -11.94 14.86
N ARG A 6 11.40 -11.95 13.60
CA ARG A 6 12.23 -11.54 12.45
C ARG A 6 12.68 -10.09 12.56
N PHE A 7 11.76 -9.19 12.90
CA PHE A 7 12.06 -7.77 13.08
C PHE A 7 13.00 -7.54 14.27
N GLY A 8 12.78 -8.23 15.39
CA GLY A 8 13.68 -8.21 16.54
C GLY A 8 15.09 -8.67 16.18
N ARG A 9 15.25 -9.73 15.38
CA ARG A 9 16.57 -10.16 14.88
C ARG A 9 17.24 -9.08 14.02
N LEU A 10 16.49 -8.44 13.12
CA LEU A 10 17.02 -7.32 12.32
C LEU A 10 17.49 -6.16 13.20
N LEU A 11 16.69 -5.76 14.19
CA LEU A 11 17.07 -4.71 15.14
C LEU A 11 18.31 -5.08 15.96
N ALA A 12 18.52 -6.36 16.24
CA ALA A 12 19.70 -6.89 16.91
C ALA A 12 20.92 -7.10 15.96
N GLY A 13 20.85 -6.67 14.70
CA GLY A 13 21.92 -6.86 13.71
C GLY A 13 22.08 -8.29 13.20
N GLN A 14 21.12 -9.17 13.49
CA GLN A 14 21.13 -10.57 13.08
C GLN A 14 20.36 -10.77 11.76
N THR A 15 20.63 -11.89 11.10
CA THR A 15 19.86 -12.28 9.92
C THR A 15 18.41 -12.62 10.33
N PRO A 16 17.38 -12.08 9.65
CA PRO A 16 15.99 -12.32 10.02
C PRO A 16 15.54 -13.78 9.78
N GLY A 17 16.26 -14.55 8.95
CA GLY A 17 15.89 -15.89 8.50
C GLY A 17 15.00 -15.87 7.24
N PRO A 18 14.33 -16.98 6.88
CA PRO A 18 13.47 -17.07 5.70
C PRO A 18 12.09 -16.40 5.90
N LEU A 19 11.56 -15.79 4.84
CA LEU A 19 10.24 -15.15 4.87
C LEU A 19 9.13 -16.23 4.93
N PRO A 20 8.25 -16.20 5.96
CA PRO A 20 7.11 -17.10 6.05
C PRO A 20 6.24 -17.04 4.79
N SER A 21 5.67 -18.16 4.37
CA SER A 21 4.80 -18.24 3.18
C SER A 21 3.62 -17.27 3.25
N THR A 22 3.03 -17.09 4.44
CA THR A 22 1.94 -16.15 4.72
C THR A 22 2.32 -14.67 4.53
N LEU A 23 3.63 -14.36 4.48
CA LEU A 23 4.14 -13.01 4.23
C LEU A 23 4.65 -12.82 2.79
N ARG A 24 4.61 -13.87 1.96
CA ARG A 24 5.05 -13.75 0.57
C ARG A 24 3.98 -13.00 -0.22
N LEU A 25 4.36 -11.83 -0.71
CA LEU A 25 3.57 -11.04 -1.64
C LEU A 25 4.12 -11.24 -3.05
N SER A 26 3.23 -11.37 -4.03
CA SER A 26 3.61 -11.17 -5.43
C SER A 26 4.15 -9.75 -5.63
N PRO A 27 4.97 -9.49 -6.66
CA PRO A 27 5.43 -8.14 -6.95
C PRO A 27 4.28 -7.12 -7.10
N GLN A 28 3.15 -7.55 -7.64
CA GLN A 28 1.95 -6.72 -7.82
C GLN A 28 1.27 -6.40 -6.49
N GLN A 29 1.10 -7.41 -5.62
CA GLN A 29 0.57 -7.21 -4.26
C GLN A 29 1.47 -6.27 -3.48
N LYS A 30 2.80 -6.49 -3.50
CA LYS A 30 3.77 -5.60 -2.83
C LYS A 30 3.67 -4.17 -3.33
N LEU A 31 3.62 -3.96 -4.65
CA LEU A 31 3.47 -2.63 -5.23
C LEU A 31 2.18 -1.95 -4.76
N ARG A 32 1.07 -2.70 -4.71
CA ARG A 32 -0.21 -2.19 -4.23
C ARG A 32 -0.17 -1.82 -2.74
N GLN A 33 0.44 -2.65 -1.89
CA GLN A 33 0.61 -2.33 -0.48
C GLN A 33 1.43 -1.05 -0.28
N VAL A 34 2.50 -0.85 -1.06
CA VAL A 34 3.29 0.40 -1.06
C VAL A 34 2.44 1.60 -1.48
N ARG A 35 1.67 1.48 -2.58
CA ARG A 35 0.77 2.56 -3.03
C ARG A 35 -0.23 2.96 -1.96
N MET A 36 -0.89 1.98 -1.35
CA MET A 36 -1.87 2.22 -0.28
C MET A 36 -1.24 2.90 0.94
N LEU A 37 -0.04 2.50 1.36
CA LEU A 37 0.71 3.18 2.43
C LEU A 37 1.02 4.63 2.07
N CYS A 38 1.54 4.87 0.86
CA CYS A 38 1.82 6.22 0.39
C CYS A 38 0.56 7.09 0.26
N ILE A 39 -0.57 6.50 -0.13
CA ILE A 39 -1.87 7.20 -0.16
C ILE A 39 -2.29 7.57 1.26
N ALA A 40 -2.25 6.63 2.20
CA ALA A 40 -2.61 6.88 3.60
C ALA A 40 -1.76 8.02 4.19
N GLU A 41 -0.45 7.97 3.99
CA GLU A 41 0.48 9.00 4.48
C GLU A 41 0.24 10.34 3.77
N GLY A 42 0.15 10.36 2.45
CA GLY A 42 -0.08 11.60 1.69
C GLY A 42 -1.40 12.27 2.08
N ARG A 43 -2.45 11.49 2.38
CA ARG A 43 -3.71 12.02 2.92
C ARG A 43 -3.54 12.59 4.31
N ARG A 44 -2.81 11.90 5.20
CA ARG A 44 -2.51 12.34 6.56
C ARG A 44 -1.75 13.67 6.58
N THR A 45 -0.84 13.88 5.63
CA THR A 45 -0.04 15.10 5.51
C THR A 45 -0.69 16.18 4.64
N GLY A 46 -1.95 16.02 4.22
CA GLY A 46 -2.70 17.04 3.47
C GLY A 46 -2.31 17.18 1.99
N VAL A 47 -1.63 16.20 1.40
CA VAL A 47 -1.30 16.21 -0.04
C VAL A 47 -2.57 16.01 -0.86
N THR A 48 -2.70 16.79 -1.94
CA THR A 48 -3.86 16.67 -2.84
C THR A 48 -3.89 15.32 -3.56
N VAL A 49 -5.10 14.80 -3.81
CA VAL A 49 -5.32 13.52 -4.51
C VAL A 49 -4.53 13.44 -5.82
N ARG A 50 -4.57 14.50 -6.63
CA ARG A 50 -3.84 14.58 -7.89
C ARG A 50 -2.33 14.46 -7.72
N ARG A 51 -1.76 15.09 -6.69
CA ARG A 51 -0.31 15.07 -6.46
C ARG A 51 0.15 13.72 -5.91
N ILE A 52 -0.67 13.06 -5.09
CA ILE A 52 -0.44 11.67 -4.68
C ILE A 52 -0.49 10.75 -5.91
N ALA A 53 -1.56 10.83 -6.72
CA ALA A 53 -1.70 10.01 -7.92
C ALA A 53 -0.52 10.19 -8.89
N ALA A 54 -0.02 11.41 -9.03
CA ALA A 54 1.16 11.70 -9.84
C ALA A 54 2.43 11.00 -9.36
N GLY A 55 2.66 10.95 -8.05
CA GLY A 55 3.77 10.22 -7.48
C GLY A 55 3.67 8.70 -7.66
N LEU A 56 2.45 8.15 -7.77
CA LEU A 56 2.23 6.69 -7.77
C LEU A 56 1.99 6.07 -9.15
N TYR A 57 1.40 6.83 -10.06
CA TYR A 57 1.01 6.37 -11.39
C TYR A 57 1.70 7.16 -12.52
N GLY A 58 2.39 8.25 -12.20
CA GLY A 58 3.20 9.02 -13.15
C GLY A 58 2.82 10.50 -13.21
N ALA A 59 3.83 11.35 -13.43
CA ALA A 59 3.69 12.80 -13.46
C ALA A 59 2.76 13.31 -14.57
N HIS A 60 2.57 12.53 -15.65
CA HIS A 60 1.63 12.85 -16.73
C HIS A 60 0.20 13.01 -16.23
N THR A 61 -0.16 12.35 -15.12
CA THR A 61 -1.48 12.49 -14.53
C THR A 61 -1.76 13.97 -14.25
N LEU A 62 -0.84 14.76 -13.68
CA LEU A 62 -1.06 16.19 -13.40
C LEU A 62 -1.46 17.03 -14.61
N ARG A 63 -1.12 16.59 -15.82
CA ARG A 63 -1.41 17.32 -17.07
C ARG A 63 -2.80 17.04 -17.63
N LEU A 64 -3.48 15.99 -17.14
CA LEU A 64 -4.84 15.68 -17.56
C LEU A 64 -5.78 16.79 -17.08
N SER A 65 -6.73 17.20 -17.92
CA SER A 65 -7.90 17.97 -17.48
C SER A 65 -8.72 17.18 -16.45
N ASN A 66 -9.68 17.86 -15.80
CA ASN A 66 -10.55 17.20 -14.84
C ASN A 66 -11.38 16.06 -15.50
N ARG A 67 -11.90 16.32 -16.70
CA ARG A 67 -12.67 15.33 -17.48
C ARG A 67 -11.81 14.12 -17.86
N GLU A 68 -10.60 14.33 -18.37
CA GLU A 68 -9.69 13.24 -18.73
C GLU A 68 -9.28 12.41 -17.52
N TRP A 69 -9.06 13.06 -16.38
CA TRP A 69 -8.78 12.36 -15.13
C TRP A 69 -9.92 11.45 -14.72
N HIS A 70 -11.15 11.95 -14.62
CA HIS A 70 -12.31 11.12 -14.25
C HIS A 70 -12.54 9.96 -15.23
N ALA A 71 -12.27 10.15 -16.52
CA ALA A 71 -12.39 9.09 -17.52
C ALA A 71 -11.24 8.05 -17.46
N SER A 72 -10.08 8.43 -16.93
CA SER A 72 -8.86 7.61 -16.96
C SER A 72 -8.95 6.34 -16.11
N SER A 73 -8.18 5.32 -16.52
CA SER A 73 -7.95 4.13 -15.70
C SER A 73 -7.18 4.46 -14.41
N TRP A 74 -6.33 5.49 -14.43
CA TRP A 74 -5.56 5.96 -13.28
C TRP A 74 -6.44 6.47 -12.14
N HIS A 75 -7.53 7.19 -12.45
CA HIS A 75 -8.52 7.60 -11.45
C HIS A 75 -9.14 6.37 -10.78
N ARG A 76 -9.63 5.40 -11.57
CA ARG A 76 -10.23 4.18 -11.02
C ARG A 76 -9.24 3.38 -10.16
N ALA A 77 -8.00 3.24 -10.62
CA ALA A 77 -6.95 2.57 -9.86
C ALA A 77 -6.62 3.29 -8.55
N PHE A 78 -6.43 4.62 -8.60
CA PHE A 78 -6.15 5.43 -7.42
C PHE A 78 -7.27 5.34 -6.39
N TYR A 79 -8.53 5.48 -6.80
CA TYR A 79 -9.64 5.46 -5.85
C TYR A 79 -9.91 4.08 -5.25
N ARG A 80 -9.62 3.00 -5.99
CA ARG A 80 -9.60 1.64 -5.41
C ARG A 80 -8.54 1.53 -4.33
N ASP A 81 -7.30 1.93 -4.62
CA ASP A 81 -6.21 1.86 -3.65
C ASP A 81 -6.45 2.83 -2.47
N LEU A 82 -7.06 3.99 -2.69
CA LEU A 82 -7.46 4.95 -1.66
C LEU A 82 -8.53 4.37 -0.71
N LYS A 83 -9.56 3.72 -1.26
CA LYS A 83 -10.61 3.07 -0.45
C LYS A 83 -9.97 2.08 0.53
N ASP A 84 -9.05 1.26 0.04
CA ASP A 84 -8.43 0.21 0.84
C ASP A 84 -7.29 0.73 1.74
N ALA A 85 -6.69 1.88 1.42
CA ALA A 85 -5.63 2.51 2.22
C ALA A 85 -6.08 2.88 3.64
N SER A 86 -7.39 3.05 3.86
CA SER A 86 -7.97 3.23 5.20
C SER A 86 -7.61 2.10 6.18
N PHE A 87 -7.33 0.90 5.66
CA PHE A 87 -6.80 -0.21 6.43
C PHE A 87 -5.55 0.18 7.26
N TYR A 88 -4.63 0.96 6.68
CA TYR A 88 -3.39 1.34 7.34
C TYR A 88 -3.56 2.41 8.40
N LEU A 89 -4.54 3.31 8.23
CA LEU A 89 -4.86 4.35 9.20
C LEU A 89 -5.38 3.77 10.52
N ASN A 90 -5.99 2.58 10.48
CA ASN A 90 -6.58 1.90 11.63
C ASN A 90 -5.67 0.79 12.20
N GLY A 91 -4.35 0.91 12.08
CA GLY A 91 -3.41 -0.09 12.63
C GLY A 91 -3.19 -1.34 11.76
N GLY A 92 -3.69 -1.36 10.52
CA GLY A 92 -3.55 -2.50 9.61
C GLY A 92 -2.10 -2.88 9.24
N HIS A 93 -1.13 -2.00 9.47
CA HIS A 93 0.29 -2.32 9.32
C HIS A 93 0.72 -3.50 10.23
N ILE A 94 0.13 -3.62 11.44
CA ILE A 94 0.39 -4.76 12.33
C ILE A 94 -0.18 -6.04 11.73
N ALA A 95 -1.40 -5.99 11.19
CA ALA A 95 -2.04 -7.14 10.55
C ALA A 95 -1.27 -7.62 9.30
N LEU A 96 -0.65 -6.70 8.54
CA LEU A 96 0.26 -7.05 7.45
C LEU A 96 1.52 -7.73 7.97
N LEU A 97 2.13 -7.19 9.03
CA LEU A 97 3.27 -7.84 9.68
C LEU A 97 2.90 -9.21 10.23
N GLN A 98 1.66 -9.47 10.62
CA GLN A 98 1.22 -10.78 11.09
C GLN A 98 0.81 -11.74 9.97
N GLY A 99 0.77 -11.27 8.71
CA GLY A 99 0.28 -12.06 7.57
C GLY A 99 -1.22 -12.32 7.59
N LEU A 100 -1.99 -11.53 8.35
CA LEU A 100 -3.42 -11.76 8.60
C LEU A 100 -4.33 -11.01 7.63
N LYS A 101 -3.88 -9.86 7.10
CA LYS A 101 -4.69 -9.06 6.19
C LYS A 101 -3.80 -8.22 5.29
N GLN A 102 -3.95 -8.41 3.99
CA GLN A 102 -3.32 -7.59 2.96
C GLN A 102 -4.39 -6.61 2.51
N GLY A 103 -4.24 -5.33 2.87
CA GLY A 103 -5.26 -4.32 2.59
C GLY A 103 -5.67 -4.37 1.11
N GLY A 104 -6.95 -4.58 0.85
CA GLY A 104 -7.51 -4.67 -0.49
C GLY A 104 -7.26 -5.97 -1.26
N ASP A 105 -6.34 -6.84 -0.84
CA ASP A 105 -6.12 -8.18 -1.41
C ASP A 105 -6.96 -9.17 -0.58
N ILE A 106 -8.27 -8.93 -0.50
CA ILE A 106 -9.19 -9.96 -0.05
C ILE A 106 -9.24 -10.97 -1.20
N LEU A 107 -8.61 -12.12 -1.03
CA LEU A 107 -9.10 -13.32 -1.69
C LEU A 107 -10.57 -13.42 -1.30
N ALA A 108 -11.47 -13.28 -2.28
CA ALA A 108 -12.81 -13.82 -2.11
C ALA A 108 -12.63 -15.23 -1.54
N ALA A 109 -13.21 -15.46 -0.37
CA ALA A 109 -13.34 -16.80 0.19
C ALA A 109 -14.13 -17.67 -0.80
#